data_AF-A0A3D1GYG3-F1
#
_entry.id   AF-A0A3D1GYG3-F1
#
_cell.length_a   1.000
_cell.length_b   1.000
_cell.length_c   1.000
_cell.angle_alpha   90.00
_cell.angle_beta   90.00
_cell.angle_gamma   90.00
#
_symmetry.space_group_name_H-M   'P 1'
#
loop_
_entity.id
_entity.type
_entity.pdbx_description
1 polymer ?
#
loop_
_entity_poly.entity_id
_entity_poly.type
_entity_poly.pdbx_seq_one_letter_code
_entity_poly.pdbx_strand_id
1 'polypeptide(L)'
;MVFLTDKEIDWLSVNFPRLTYDQISNSISGRIGIDMHYLDNPVIKDSYNVRIDMASMTTRNELPDVYNTDNRIINAAKKKGKPIADFHIDGNGKLCMMFPLKFSKFYPNGFEIAPFMTHLSSHLYWVSYYELYNKEPWRGEFHGNVAMLDYFSDPSNYDLILKNKQQLEMVRSYYKRMKGKGIALSKLRNLLKEPSFVKELFKDIRL
;
A
#
# COMPACT_ATOMS: atom_id res chain seq x y z
N MET A 1 -13.17 8.51 -13.73
CA MET A 1 -13.68 8.61 -12.34
C MET A 1 -14.57 7.42 -12.09
N VAL A 2 -14.35 6.70 -10.99
CA VAL A 2 -15.12 5.50 -10.64
C VAL A 2 -16.19 5.84 -9.62
N PHE A 3 -17.40 5.34 -9.82
CA PHE A 3 -18.50 5.39 -8.87
C PHE A 3 -18.82 3.97 -8.39
N LEU A 4 -19.31 3.86 -7.15
CA LEU A 4 -19.93 2.61 -6.69
C LEU A 4 -21.24 2.35 -7.44
N THR A 5 -21.47 1.08 -7.77
CA THR A 5 -22.77 0.61 -8.27
C THR A 5 -23.77 0.48 -7.12
N ASP A 6 -25.07 0.47 -7.42
CA ASP A 6 -26.12 0.29 -6.41
C ASP A 6 -25.90 -0.97 -5.56
N LYS A 7 -25.49 -2.08 -6.19
CA LYS A 7 -25.15 -3.33 -5.48
C LYS A 7 -23.99 -3.16 -4.49
N GLU A 8 -22.98 -2.37 -4.85
CA GLU A 8 -21.84 -2.08 -3.97
C GLU A 8 -22.24 -1.15 -2.82
N ILE A 9 -23.14 -0.19 -3.08
CA ILE A 9 -23.70 0.71 -2.07
C ILE A 9 -24.54 -0.08 -1.06
N ASP A 10 -25.44 -0.94 -1.55
CA ASP A 10 -26.27 -1.82 -0.73
C ASP A 10 -25.39 -2.72 0.13
N TRP A 11 -24.39 -3.37 -0.49
CA TRP A 11 -23.44 -4.21 0.23
C TRP A 11 -22.70 -3.43 1.33
N LEU A 12 -22.22 -2.22 1.02
CA LEU A 12 -21.53 -1.37 1.98
C LEU A 12 -22.44 -1.01 3.16
N SER A 13 -23.69 -0.63 2.90
CA SER A 13 -24.64 -0.22 3.95
C SER A 13 -24.97 -1.37 4.92
N VAL A 14 -25.02 -2.60 4.43
CA VAL A 14 -25.30 -3.80 5.23
C VAL A 14 -24.07 -4.21 6.06
N ASN A 15 -22.89 -4.23 5.44
CA ASN A 15 -21.68 -4.77 6.07
C ASN A 15 -20.91 -3.74 6.90
N PHE A 16 -21.02 -2.46 6.56
CA PHE A 16 -20.39 -1.34 7.24
C PHE A 16 -21.41 -0.23 7.50
N PRO A 17 -22.42 -0.45 8.37
CA PRO A 17 -23.56 0.46 8.55
C PRO A 17 -23.22 1.83 9.15
N ARG A 18 -21.96 2.04 9.57
CA ARG A 18 -21.43 3.33 10.06
C ARG A 18 -20.63 4.08 9.00
N LEU A 19 -20.59 3.57 7.77
CA LEU A 19 -20.05 4.23 6.60
C LEU A 19 -21.20 4.65 5.69
N THR A 20 -21.08 5.84 5.13
CA THR A 20 -22.04 6.40 4.18
C THR A 20 -21.32 6.74 2.89
N TYR A 21 -21.87 6.31 1.76
CA TYR A 21 -21.42 6.76 0.45
C TYR A 21 -22.20 8.01 0.04
N ASP A 22 -21.47 9.08 -0.26
CA ASP A 22 -22.00 10.31 -0.81
C ASP A 22 -21.69 10.37 -2.31
N GLN A 23 -22.74 10.31 -3.13
CA GLN A 23 -22.63 10.37 -4.59
C GLN A 23 -22.14 11.73 -5.10
N ILE A 24 -22.39 12.83 -4.38
CA ILE A 24 -22.03 14.19 -4.82
C ILE A 24 -20.52 14.37 -4.69
N SER A 25 -19.95 14.06 -3.51
CA SER A 25 -18.50 14.09 -3.32
C SER A 25 -17.79 12.86 -3.87
N ASN A 26 -18.53 11.84 -4.30
CA ASN A 26 -18.03 10.52 -4.71
C ASN A 26 -17.05 9.95 -3.67
N SER A 27 -17.50 9.91 -2.41
CA SER A 27 -16.67 9.48 -1.29
C SER A 27 -17.46 8.63 -0.30
N ILE A 28 -16.77 7.73 0.39
CA ILE A 28 -17.31 6.96 1.51
C ILE A 28 -16.70 7.54 2.78
N SER A 29 -17.53 7.91 3.75
CA SER A 29 -17.06 8.48 5.02
C SER A 29 -17.77 7.88 6.21
N GLY A 30 -17.08 7.80 7.34
CA GLY A 30 -17.67 7.39 8.61
C GLY A 30 -16.71 6.60 9.48
N ARG A 31 -17.27 5.83 10.41
CA ARG A 31 -16.49 5.07 11.40
C ARG A 31 -16.40 3.60 11.01
N ILE A 32 -15.19 3.11 10.80
CA ILE A 32 -14.92 1.68 10.67
C ILE A 32 -14.50 1.11 12.02
N GLY A 33 -15.11 0.00 12.41
CA GLY A 33 -14.72 -0.77 13.60
C GLY A 33 -13.88 -1.97 13.18
N ILE A 34 -12.87 -2.29 13.99
CA ILE A 34 -12.12 -3.54 13.90
C ILE A 34 -12.37 -4.35 15.17
N ASP A 35 -12.74 -5.62 15.00
CA ASP A 35 -12.80 -6.64 16.05
C ASP A 35 -12.28 -7.92 15.40
N MET A 36 -10.97 -8.04 15.30
CA MET A 36 -10.32 -9.11 14.54
C MET A 36 -8.95 -9.46 15.10
N HIS A 37 -8.45 -10.61 14.67
CA HIS A 37 -7.09 -11.08 14.89
C HIS A 37 -6.52 -11.58 13.55
N TYR A 38 -5.20 -11.73 13.48
CA TYR A 38 -4.53 -12.25 12.30
C TYR A 38 -3.52 -13.33 12.68
N LEU A 39 -3.72 -14.56 12.17
CA LEU A 39 -2.97 -15.75 12.59
C LEU A 39 -3.04 -15.91 14.11
N ASP A 40 -1.90 -16.09 14.79
CA ASP A 40 -1.81 -16.28 16.24
C ASP A 40 -1.70 -14.95 17.02
N ASN A 41 -1.89 -13.80 16.36
CA ASN A 41 -1.82 -12.51 17.03
C ASN A 41 -3.08 -12.25 17.88
N PRO A 42 -3.00 -11.38 18.91
CA PRO A 42 -4.16 -11.04 19.73
C PRO A 42 -5.30 -10.40 18.94
N VAL A 43 -6.52 -10.57 19.47
CA VAL A 43 -7.69 -9.80 19.03
C VAL A 43 -7.49 -8.33 19.38
N ILE A 44 -7.67 -7.46 18.41
CA ILE A 44 -7.69 -6.01 18.60
C ILE A 44 -9.11 -5.52 18.36
N LYS A 45 -9.63 -4.80 19.35
CA LYS A 45 -10.92 -4.10 19.28
C LYS A 45 -10.65 -2.61 19.21
N ASP A 46 -10.99 -2.00 18.08
CA ASP A 46 -10.65 -0.61 17.83
C ASP A 46 -11.56 0.03 16.77
N SER A 47 -11.35 1.31 16.48
CA SER A 47 -12.07 2.00 15.43
C SER A 47 -11.36 3.24 14.92
N TYR A 48 -11.70 3.63 13.71
CA TYR A 48 -11.15 4.81 13.04
C TYR A 48 -12.25 5.56 12.30
N ASN A 49 -12.22 6.89 12.34
CA ASN A 49 -12.94 7.69 11.36
C ASN A 49 -12.11 7.75 10.08
N VAL A 50 -12.74 7.41 8.97
CA VAL A 50 -12.10 7.33 7.66
C VAL A 50 -12.89 8.09 6.61
N ARG A 51 -12.16 8.55 5.59
CA ARG A 51 -12.71 8.96 4.29
C ARG A 51 -12.00 8.17 3.20
N ILE A 52 -12.77 7.51 2.36
CA ILE A 52 -12.32 6.80 1.15
C ILE A 52 -12.80 7.63 -0.03
N ASP A 53 -11.85 8.20 -0.77
CA ASP A 53 -12.12 9.08 -1.90
C ASP A 53 -12.17 8.27 -3.18
N MET A 54 -13.38 7.98 -3.68
CA MET A 54 -13.56 7.23 -4.93
C MET A 54 -13.28 8.11 -6.15
N ALA A 55 -13.34 9.44 -5.99
CA ALA A 55 -13.03 10.39 -7.06
C ALA A 55 -11.55 10.37 -7.44
N SER A 56 -10.67 9.91 -6.53
CA SER A 56 -9.24 9.73 -6.80
C SER A 56 -8.98 8.62 -7.83
N MET A 57 -9.94 7.71 -8.04
CA MET A 57 -9.83 6.63 -9.00
C MET A 57 -10.24 7.09 -10.41
N THR A 58 -9.32 7.03 -11.34
CA THR A 58 -9.58 7.18 -12.77
C THR A 58 -10.24 5.94 -13.35
N THR A 59 -9.79 4.74 -12.94
CA THR A 59 -10.23 3.43 -13.42
C THR A 59 -10.42 2.45 -12.26
N ARG A 60 -11.03 1.28 -12.49
CA ARG A 60 -11.07 0.21 -11.49
C ARG A 60 -9.74 -0.55 -11.34
N ASN A 61 -8.64 -0.12 -12.00
CA ASN A 61 -7.33 -0.78 -11.88
C ASN A 61 -6.40 -0.11 -10.86
N GLU A 62 -6.97 0.55 -9.86
CA GLU A 62 -6.26 1.21 -8.77
C GLU A 62 -7.09 1.19 -7.50
N LEU A 63 -6.48 1.61 -6.38
CA LEU A 63 -7.19 1.77 -5.11
C LEU A 63 -7.62 3.23 -4.93
N PRO A 64 -8.76 3.49 -4.26
CA PRO A 64 -9.12 4.83 -3.85
C PRO A 64 -8.15 5.33 -2.78
N ASP A 65 -8.03 6.64 -2.67
CA ASP A 65 -7.25 7.27 -1.61
C ASP A 65 -8.01 7.19 -0.29
N VAL A 66 -7.32 6.81 0.80
CA VAL A 66 -7.94 6.65 2.13
C VAL A 66 -7.24 7.51 3.16
N TYR A 67 -8.02 8.15 4.01
CA TYR A 67 -7.56 9.09 5.02
C TYR A 67 -8.14 8.73 6.38
N ASN A 68 -7.34 8.84 7.45
CA ASN A 68 -7.84 8.86 8.81
C ASN A 68 -8.21 10.30 9.21
N THR A 69 -9.49 10.57 9.45
CA THR A 69 -10.03 11.93 9.53
C THR A 69 -10.04 12.54 10.94
N ASP A 70 -9.80 11.74 11.97
CA ASP A 70 -9.75 12.19 13.37
C ASP A 70 -8.32 12.39 13.90
N ASN A 71 -7.32 12.34 13.01
CA ASN A 71 -5.89 12.46 13.33
C ASN A 71 -5.38 11.43 14.35
N ARG A 72 -6.12 10.36 14.65
CA ARG A 72 -5.73 9.38 15.67
C ARG A 72 -4.37 8.75 15.35
N ILE A 73 -4.17 8.29 14.12
CA ILE A 73 -2.92 7.62 13.73
C ILE A 73 -1.73 8.59 13.81
N ILE A 74 -1.93 9.82 13.36
CA ILE A 74 -0.92 10.89 13.45
C ILE A 74 -0.56 11.18 14.91
N ASN A 75 -1.55 11.24 15.80
CA ASN A 75 -1.33 11.45 17.22
C ASN A 75 -0.62 10.27 17.89
N ALA A 76 -0.91 9.04 17.48
CA ALA A 76 -0.19 7.84 17.92
C ALA A 76 1.30 7.89 17.54
N ALA A 77 1.60 8.25 16.29
CA ALA A 77 2.98 8.43 15.82
C ALA A 77 3.74 9.49 16.63
N LYS A 78 3.11 10.66 16.85
CA LYS A 78 3.68 11.74 17.68
C LYS A 78 3.95 11.28 19.11
N LYS A 79 2.99 10.61 19.74
CA LYS A 79 3.12 10.09 21.12
C LYS A 79 4.28 9.10 21.27
N LYS A 80 4.56 8.33 20.22
CA LYS A 80 5.69 7.38 20.20
C LYS A 80 7.02 8.00 19.74
N GLY A 81 7.04 9.25 19.29
CA GLY A 81 8.23 9.85 18.68
C GLY A 81 8.68 9.12 17.40
N LYS A 82 7.72 8.62 16.62
CA LYS A 82 7.98 7.86 15.39
C LYS A 82 7.55 8.67 14.15
N PRO A 83 8.22 8.48 13.00
CA PRO A 83 7.74 8.98 11.72
C PRO A 83 6.32 8.46 11.42
N ILE A 84 5.48 9.28 10.78
CA ILE A 84 4.14 8.85 10.34
C ILE A 84 4.21 7.75 9.27
N ALA A 85 5.32 7.67 8.53
CA ALA A 85 5.56 6.62 7.55
C ALA A 85 5.59 5.23 8.21
N ASP A 86 6.15 5.10 9.42
CA ASP A 86 6.17 3.84 10.18
C ASP A 86 4.75 3.37 10.55
N PHE A 87 3.76 4.27 10.51
CA PHE A 87 2.33 3.97 10.69
C PHE A 87 1.58 3.82 9.36
N HIS A 88 2.32 3.66 8.25
CA HIS A 88 1.82 3.60 6.89
C HIS A 88 0.98 4.82 6.49
N ILE A 89 1.42 6.03 6.85
CA ILE A 89 0.85 7.28 6.34
C ILE A 89 1.88 7.98 5.46
N ASP A 90 1.49 8.39 4.24
CA ASP A 90 2.35 9.18 3.37
C ASP A 90 2.42 10.67 3.76
N GLY A 91 3.25 11.44 3.05
CA GLY A 91 3.42 12.87 3.31
C GLY A 91 2.14 13.71 3.10
N ASN A 92 1.12 13.17 2.42
CA ASN A 92 -0.16 13.83 2.19
C ASN A 92 -1.25 13.35 3.17
N GLY A 93 -0.91 12.51 4.15
CA GLY A 93 -1.87 11.98 5.12
C GLY A 93 -2.67 10.77 4.61
N LYS A 94 -2.33 10.22 3.45
CA LYS A 94 -2.99 9.04 2.90
C LYS A 94 -2.44 7.75 3.50
N LEU A 95 -3.32 6.79 3.73
CA LEU A 95 -2.94 5.44 4.13
C LEU A 95 -2.22 4.71 2.97
N CYS A 96 -0.97 4.30 3.22
CA CYS A 96 -0.15 3.49 2.34
C CYS A 96 -0.54 2.02 2.45
N MET A 97 -1.67 1.66 1.85
CA MET A 97 -2.22 0.29 1.95
C MET A 97 -1.52 -0.72 1.04
N MET A 98 -1.02 -0.29 -0.12
CA MET A 98 -0.40 -1.19 -1.09
C MET A 98 0.57 -0.45 -2.01
N PHE A 99 1.66 -1.11 -2.38
CA PHE A 99 2.51 -0.68 -3.47
C PHE A 99 1.77 -0.80 -4.82
N PRO A 100 1.55 0.28 -5.59
CA PRO A 100 0.65 0.26 -6.76
C PRO A 100 0.95 -0.82 -7.81
N LEU A 101 2.22 -1.19 -8.03
CA LEU A 101 2.56 -2.24 -9.00
C LEU A 101 2.10 -3.64 -8.57
N LYS A 102 1.72 -3.84 -7.30
CA LYS A 102 1.12 -5.08 -6.83
C LYS A 102 -0.39 -5.14 -7.02
N PHE A 103 -1.04 -4.06 -7.46
CA PHE A 103 -2.51 -3.98 -7.55
C PHE A 103 -3.12 -5.20 -8.26
N SER A 104 -2.67 -5.48 -9.49
CA SER A 104 -3.22 -6.58 -10.31
C SER A 104 -3.01 -7.97 -9.71
N LYS A 105 -2.04 -8.13 -8.80
CA LYS A 105 -1.82 -9.40 -8.09
C LYS A 105 -2.91 -9.63 -7.03
N PHE A 106 -3.38 -8.58 -6.38
CA PHE A 106 -4.41 -8.65 -5.33
C PHE A 106 -5.82 -8.42 -5.86
N TYR A 107 -5.94 -7.69 -6.97
CA TYR A 107 -7.19 -7.30 -7.64
C TYR A 107 -7.11 -7.68 -9.12
N PRO A 108 -7.09 -8.98 -9.45
CA PRO A 108 -6.90 -9.44 -10.83
C PRO A 108 -8.03 -9.00 -11.78
N ASN A 109 -9.22 -8.75 -11.23
CA ASN A 109 -10.39 -8.30 -11.99
C ASN A 109 -10.70 -6.81 -11.80
N GLY A 110 -9.77 -6.06 -11.21
CA GLY A 110 -9.98 -4.68 -10.81
C GLY A 110 -10.58 -4.55 -9.40
N PHE A 111 -10.90 -3.32 -9.04
CA PHE A 111 -11.42 -2.91 -7.75
C PHE A 111 -12.82 -3.45 -7.52
N GLU A 112 -12.98 -4.07 -6.36
CA GLU A 112 -14.24 -4.57 -5.82
C GLU A 112 -14.34 -4.11 -4.36
N ILE A 113 -15.50 -3.55 -3.97
CA ILE A 113 -15.67 -2.94 -2.64
C ILE A 113 -15.44 -3.93 -1.49
N ALA A 114 -15.89 -5.18 -1.65
CA ALA A 114 -15.83 -6.18 -0.58
C ALA A 114 -14.40 -6.61 -0.19
N PRO A 115 -13.54 -7.06 -1.12
CA PRO A 115 -12.14 -7.34 -0.81
C PRO A 115 -11.39 -6.08 -0.40
N PHE A 116 -11.73 -4.91 -0.96
CA PHE A 116 -11.15 -3.65 -0.53
C PHE A 116 -11.41 -3.33 0.95
N MET A 117 -12.65 -3.43 1.41
CA MET A 117 -12.99 -3.16 2.81
C MET A 117 -12.34 -4.16 3.78
N THR A 118 -12.15 -5.41 3.34
CA THR A 118 -11.38 -6.42 4.09
C THR A 118 -9.91 -6.03 4.18
N HIS A 119 -9.33 -5.56 3.07
CA HIS A 119 -7.95 -5.09 3.03
C HIS A 119 -7.74 -3.84 3.90
N LEU A 120 -8.65 -2.87 3.86
CA LEU A 120 -8.64 -1.68 4.73
C LEU A 120 -8.74 -2.08 6.21
N SER A 121 -9.63 -3.00 6.56
CA SER A 121 -9.76 -3.49 7.94
C SER A 121 -8.47 -4.16 8.43
N SER A 122 -7.84 -4.97 7.58
CA SER A 122 -6.55 -5.61 7.87
C SER A 122 -5.43 -4.59 8.06
N HIS A 123 -5.42 -3.54 7.24
CA HIS A 123 -4.48 -2.42 7.39
C HIS A 123 -4.65 -1.69 8.72
N LEU A 124 -5.90 -1.38 9.11
CA LEU A 124 -6.18 -0.72 10.39
C LEU A 124 -5.88 -1.61 11.60
N TYR A 125 -6.04 -2.94 11.47
CA TYR A 125 -5.51 -3.88 12.45
C TYR A 125 -3.99 -3.77 12.58
N TRP A 126 -3.26 -3.74 11.47
CA TRP A 126 -1.80 -3.57 11.47
C TRP A 126 -1.38 -2.31 12.21
N VAL A 127 -2.03 -1.17 11.91
CA VAL A 127 -1.77 0.13 12.55
C VAL A 127 -2.01 0.06 14.05
N SER A 128 -3.14 -0.51 14.47
CA SER A 128 -3.50 -0.65 15.88
C SER A 128 -2.51 -1.57 16.62
N TYR A 129 -2.10 -2.66 15.99
CA TYR A 129 -1.11 -3.58 16.56
C TYR A 129 0.24 -2.89 16.73
N TYR A 130 0.71 -2.18 15.70
CA TYR A 130 1.96 -1.43 15.78
C TYR A 130 1.88 -0.34 16.86
N GLU A 131 0.74 0.33 16.99
CA GLU A 131 0.50 1.28 18.09
C GLU A 131 0.60 0.59 19.47
N LEU A 132 0.01 -0.58 19.66
CA LEU A 132 0.00 -1.23 20.97
C LEU A 132 1.35 -1.84 21.33
N TYR A 133 1.99 -2.52 20.38
CA TYR A 133 3.14 -3.39 20.65
C TYR A 133 4.47 -2.85 20.13
N ASN A 134 4.46 -1.75 19.35
CA ASN A 134 5.65 -1.18 18.71
C ASN A 134 6.43 -2.24 17.89
N LYS A 135 5.68 -3.19 17.32
CA LYS A 135 6.14 -4.31 16.51
C LYS A 135 5.12 -4.52 15.41
N GLU A 136 5.57 -4.90 14.22
CA GLU A 136 4.67 -5.24 13.12
C GLU A 136 4.05 -6.64 13.36
N PRO A 137 2.72 -6.83 13.23
CA PRO A 137 2.09 -8.15 13.39
C PRO A 137 2.46 -9.12 12.25
N TRP A 138 2.72 -8.55 11.08
CA TRP A 138 3.40 -9.16 9.94
C TRP A 138 4.22 -8.07 9.27
N ARG A 139 5.20 -8.46 8.45
CA ARG A 139 6.09 -7.51 7.80
C ARG A 139 5.30 -6.51 6.94
N GLY A 140 5.41 -5.23 7.28
CA GLY A 140 4.81 -4.14 6.52
C GLY A 140 5.43 -4.03 5.12
N GLU A 141 4.65 -3.54 4.15
CA GLU A 141 5.23 -3.16 2.87
C GLU A 141 6.17 -1.97 3.05
N PHE A 142 7.34 -2.01 2.40
CA PHE A 142 8.25 -0.88 2.42
C PHE A 142 7.62 0.36 1.77
N HIS A 143 8.24 1.52 2.01
CA HIS A 143 7.83 2.80 1.41
C HIS A 143 8.72 3.22 0.24
N GLY A 144 8.13 4.00 -0.67
CA GLY A 144 8.84 4.71 -1.74
C GLY A 144 9.74 3.81 -2.59
N ASN A 145 10.99 4.26 -2.79
CA ASN A 145 11.95 3.55 -3.64
C ASN A 145 12.30 2.16 -3.11
N VAL A 146 12.28 1.95 -1.79
CA VAL A 146 12.58 0.63 -1.21
C VAL A 146 11.47 -0.36 -1.54
N ALA A 147 10.20 0.07 -1.52
CA ALA A 147 9.06 -0.73 -1.96
C ALA A 147 9.21 -1.21 -3.41
N MET A 148 9.63 -0.28 -4.29
CA MET A 148 9.83 -0.58 -5.69
C MET A 148 10.99 -1.57 -5.89
N LEU A 149 12.10 -1.38 -5.20
CA LEU A 149 13.24 -2.29 -5.30
C LEU A 149 12.90 -3.68 -4.73
N ASP A 150 12.17 -3.76 -3.61
CA ASP A 150 11.69 -5.03 -3.04
C ASP A 150 10.74 -5.74 -4.02
N TYR A 151 9.83 -5.01 -4.67
CA TYR A 151 8.98 -5.57 -5.73
C TYR A 151 9.80 -6.10 -6.92
N PHE A 152 10.89 -5.42 -7.29
CA PHE A 152 11.81 -5.85 -8.33
C PHE A 152 12.84 -6.90 -7.90
N SER A 153 12.85 -7.30 -6.63
CA SER A 153 13.65 -8.44 -6.18
C SER A 153 13.06 -9.80 -6.62
N ASP A 154 11.79 -9.81 -7.04
CA ASP A 154 11.09 -10.98 -7.57
C ASP A 154 11.28 -11.10 -9.10
N PRO A 155 11.90 -12.20 -9.59
CA PRO A 155 12.06 -12.50 -11.01
C PRO A 155 10.82 -12.39 -11.89
N SER A 156 9.62 -12.63 -11.34
CA SER A 156 8.40 -12.53 -12.15
C SER A 156 8.09 -11.09 -12.58
N ASN A 157 8.68 -10.08 -11.96
CA ASN A 157 8.33 -8.67 -12.17
C ASN A 157 9.29 -7.93 -13.11
N TYR A 158 10.31 -8.59 -13.66
CA TYR A 158 11.40 -7.92 -14.40
C TYR A 158 10.94 -7.30 -15.72
N ASP A 159 10.00 -7.94 -16.41
CA ASP A 159 9.47 -7.42 -17.67
C ASP A 159 8.89 -6.01 -17.53
N LEU A 160 8.36 -5.67 -16.35
CA LEU A 160 7.85 -4.33 -16.06
C LEU A 160 8.98 -3.30 -16.02
N ILE A 161 10.10 -3.62 -15.38
CA ILE A 161 11.29 -2.76 -15.30
C ILE A 161 11.81 -2.47 -16.70
N LEU A 162 11.90 -3.49 -17.56
CA LEU A 162 12.50 -3.38 -18.88
C LEU A 162 11.65 -2.49 -19.82
N LYS A 163 10.32 -2.52 -19.64
CA LYS A 163 9.33 -1.76 -20.41
C LYS A 163 9.20 -0.31 -19.94
N ASN A 164 9.57 0.02 -18.70
CA ASN A 164 9.41 1.35 -18.13
C ASN A 164 10.77 2.06 -17.92
N LYS A 165 11.04 3.11 -18.71
CA LYS A 165 12.29 3.89 -18.64
C LYS A 165 12.52 4.53 -17.27
N GLN A 166 11.48 5.00 -16.60
CA GLN A 166 11.60 5.62 -15.27
C GLN A 166 12.02 4.60 -14.22
N GLN A 167 11.41 3.41 -14.23
CA GLN A 167 11.80 2.30 -13.35
C GLN A 167 13.25 1.87 -13.61
N LEU A 168 13.65 1.79 -14.89
CA LEU A 168 15.02 1.45 -15.26
C LEU A 168 16.05 2.49 -14.76
N GLU A 169 15.73 3.78 -14.82
CA GLU A 169 16.57 4.85 -14.28
C GLU A 169 16.67 4.79 -12.74
N MET A 170 15.60 4.40 -12.05
CA MET A 170 15.62 4.20 -10.61
C MET A 170 16.53 3.02 -10.22
N VAL A 171 16.43 1.89 -10.94
CA VAL A 171 17.33 0.75 -10.75
C VAL A 171 18.78 1.14 -11.08
N ARG A 172 19.01 1.96 -12.12
CA ARG A 172 20.35 2.50 -12.45
C ARG A 172 20.91 3.36 -11.32
N SER A 173 20.08 4.20 -10.73
CA SER A 173 20.46 5.04 -9.59
C SER A 173 20.80 4.19 -8.37
N TYR A 174 20.02 3.14 -8.10
CA TYR A 174 20.33 2.17 -7.04
C TYR A 174 21.63 1.40 -7.33
N TYR A 175 21.84 0.93 -8.56
CA TYR A 175 23.10 0.28 -8.96
C TYR A 175 24.31 1.17 -8.69
N LYS A 176 24.23 2.46 -9.06
CA LYS A 176 25.31 3.43 -8.81
C LYS A 176 25.62 3.56 -7.31
N ARG A 177 24.59 3.60 -6.46
CA ARG A 177 24.75 3.63 -4.99
C ARG A 177 25.46 2.38 -4.49
N MET A 178 25.03 1.20 -4.93
CA MET A 178 25.55 -0.08 -4.42
C MET A 178 26.95 -0.43 -4.93
N LYS A 179 27.27 -0.10 -6.19
CA LYS A 179 28.53 -0.50 -6.82
C LYS A 179 29.55 0.65 -6.91
N GLY A 180 29.20 1.86 -6.47
CA GLY A 180 30.05 3.07 -6.52
C GLY A 180 30.35 3.58 -7.94
N LYS A 181 29.80 2.94 -8.98
CA LYS A 181 30.07 3.27 -10.39
C LYS A 181 28.80 3.28 -11.22
N GLY A 182 28.75 4.18 -12.20
CA GLY A 182 27.66 4.26 -13.16
C GLY A 182 27.64 3.06 -14.11
N ILE A 183 26.49 2.84 -14.74
CA ILE A 183 26.30 1.84 -15.79
C ILE A 183 25.44 2.44 -16.91
N ALA A 184 25.75 2.13 -18.17
CA ALA A 184 24.89 2.52 -19.29
C ALA A 184 23.52 1.83 -19.18
N LEU A 185 22.42 2.54 -19.50
CA LEU A 185 21.07 1.98 -19.44
C LEU A 185 20.92 0.71 -20.29
N SER A 186 21.50 0.69 -21.49
CA SER A 186 21.49 -0.48 -22.38
C SER A 186 22.16 -1.69 -21.75
N LYS A 187 23.32 -1.48 -21.10
CA LYS A 187 24.04 -2.53 -20.39
C LYS A 187 23.26 -3.02 -19.17
N LEU A 188 22.69 -2.11 -18.38
CA LEU A 188 21.84 -2.47 -17.24
C LEU A 188 20.63 -3.28 -17.69
N ARG A 189 19.94 -2.84 -18.75
CA ARG A 189 18.80 -3.56 -19.33
C ARG A 189 19.15 -5.00 -19.70
N ASN A 190 20.33 -5.23 -20.27
CA ASN A 190 20.78 -6.58 -20.61
C ASN A 190 21.10 -7.40 -19.35
N LEU A 191 21.80 -6.83 -18.36
CA LEU A 191 22.11 -7.53 -17.11
C LEU A 191 20.86 -7.87 -16.29
N LEU A 192 19.83 -7.02 -16.33
CA LEU A 192 18.56 -7.28 -15.64
C LEU A 192 17.77 -8.46 -16.24
N LYS A 193 18.16 -8.97 -17.41
CA LYS A 193 17.61 -10.22 -17.96
C LYS A 193 18.19 -11.46 -17.30
N GLU A 194 19.32 -11.34 -16.61
CA GLU A 194 20.01 -12.44 -15.93
C GLU A 194 19.48 -12.57 -14.48
N PRO A 195 18.73 -13.64 -14.13
CA PRO A 195 18.13 -13.75 -12.80
C PRO A 195 19.15 -13.75 -11.65
N SER A 196 20.35 -14.27 -11.90
CA SER A 196 21.47 -14.27 -10.95
C SER A 196 21.96 -12.86 -10.64
N PHE A 197 22.12 -12.01 -11.65
CA PHE A 197 22.51 -10.61 -11.47
C PHE A 197 21.48 -9.85 -10.65
N VAL A 198 20.18 -10.06 -10.94
CA VAL A 198 19.14 -9.33 -10.24
C VAL A 198 19.03 -9.76 -8.78
N LYS A 199 19.09 -11.07 -8.51
CA LYS A 199 19.19 -11.60 -7.13
C LYS A 199 20.39 -11.00 -6.40
N GLU A 200 21.55 -10.91 -7.05
CA GLU A 200 22.75 -10.31 -6.44
C GLU A 200 22.60 -8.81 -6.20
N LEU A 201 22.04 -8.06 -7.17
CA LEU A 201 21.86 -6.61 -7.08
C LEU A 201 20.93 -6.25 -5.91
N PHE A 202 19.88 -7.05 -5.70
CA PHE A 202 18.84 -6.80 -4.71
C PHE A 202 18.96 -7.61 -3.42
N LYS A 203 20.03 -8.40 -3.26
CA LYS A 203 20.24 -9.25 -2.07
C LYS A 203 20.25 -8.45 -0.75
N ASP A 204 20.78 -7.23 -0.80
CA ASP A 204 21.00 -6.37 0.38
C ASP A 204 19.96 -5.25 0.51
N ILE A 205 18.79 -5.35 -0.15
CA ILE A 205 17.70 -4.36 0.02
C ILE A 205 17.27 -4.21 1.50
N ARG A 206 17.67 -5.17 2.35
CA ARG A 206 17.26 -5.30 3.75
C ARG A 206 18.28 -4.84 4.80
N LEU A 207 19.27 -4.02 4.46
CA LEU A 207 20.16 -3.38 5.45
C LEU A 207 20.09 -1.85 5.35
#